data_AF-F7RZF9-F1
#
_entry.id   AF-F7RZF9-F1
#
_cell.length_a   1.000
_cell.length_b   1.000
_cell.length_c   1.000
_cell.angle_alpha   90.00
_cell.angle_beta   90.00
_cell.angle_gamma   90.00
#
_symmetry.space_group_name_H-M   'P 1'
#
loop_
_entity.id
_entity.type
_entity.pdbx_description
1 polymer ?
#
loop_
_entity_poly.entity_id
_entity_poly.type
_entity_poly.pdbx_seq_one_letter_code
_entity_poly.pdbx_strand_id
1 'polypeptide(L)'
;MLEYLKLLVDLIGHIAWPGLILLVVYQFKDELPALLTRIKKAKVGNAEFDFTEAVTEVKNLAFQAGISISGISGLFSNQDMMLFKEAPEWAFIKSWQKIESLLLRSNVGKPIASINRMIDELLSLSLIDSEVGNLVVKMYRLRNEIVHAKNPEISRGEVLEWLGLSKSVHDRLEQQLSSAGLLKT
;
A
#
# COMPACT_ATOMS: atom_id res chain seq x y z
N MET A 1 49.43 20.70 43.50
CA MET A 1 48.29 20.10 44.24
C MET A 1 46.93 20.48 43.63
N LEU A 2 46.69 21.77 43.33
CA LEU A 2 45.45 22.25 42.68
C LEU A 2 45.21 21.74 41.24
N GLU A 3 46.27 21.53 40.46
CA GLU A 3 46.16 21.04 39.07
C GLU A 3 45.63 19.58 38.99
N TYR A 4 46.03 18.73 39.94
CA TYR A 4 45.54 17.35 40.02
C TYR A 4 44.05 17.28 40.39
N LEU A 5 43.56 18.23 41.20
CA LEU A 5 42.14 18.34 41.50
C LEU A 5 41.33 18.77 40.28
N LYS A 6 41.89 19.66 39.45
CA LYS A 6 41.26 20.10 38.19
C LYS A 6 41.11 18.94 37.19
N LEU A 7 42.17 18.15 37.01
CA LEU A 7 42.13 16.97 36.13
C LEU A 7 41.11 15.92 36.58
N LEU A 8 40.95 15.73 37.89
CA LEU A 8 39.99 14.77 38.45
C LEU A 8 38.54 15.24 38.22
N VAL A 9 38.27 16.54 38.40
CA VAL A 9 36.95 17.14 38.12
C VAL A 9 36.62 17.05 36.63
N ASP A 10 37.57 17.36 35.75
CA ASP A 10 37.36 17.28 34.30
C ASP A 10 37.10 15.83 33.85
N LEU A 11 37.82 14.86 34.41
CA LEU A 11 37.61 13.44 34.10
C LEU A 11 36.24 12.94 34.59
N ILE A 12 35.83 13.32 35.80
CA ILE A 12 34.49 13.01 36.31
C ILE A 12 33.42 13.67 35.42
N GLY A 13 33.63 14.91 34.99
CA GLY A 13 32.71 15.61 34.08
C GLY A 13 32.49 14.85 32.77
N HIS A 14 33.56 14.30 32.18
CA HIS A 14 33.49 13.54 30.94
C HIS A 14 32.88 12.14 31.11
N ILE A 15 33.04 11.51 32.27
CA ILE A 15 32.50 10.17 32.56
C ILE A 15 31.07 10.24 33.11
N ALA A 16 30.69 11.36 33.74
CA ALA A 16 29.36 11.56 34.30
C ALA A 16 28.28 11.49 33.22
N TRP A 17 28.52 12.04 32.02
CA TRP A 17 27.52 12.04 30.95
C TRP A 17 27.23 10.64 30.38
N PRO A 18 28.24 9.83 30.00
CA PRO A 18 28.03 8.43 29.64
C PRO A 18 27.43 7.60 30.78
N GLY A 19 27.89 7.83 32.02
CA GLY A 19 27.37 7.13 33.20
C GLY A 19 25.89 7.43 33.45
N LEU A 20 25.48 8.68 33.30
CA LEU A 20 24.07 9.09 33.41
C LEU A 20 23.22 8.44 32.32
N ILE A 21 23.70 8.42 31.07
CA ILE A 21 23.00 7.75 29.95
C ILE A 21 22.83 6.26 30.25
N LEU A 22 23.89 5.57 30.69
CA LEU A 22 23.82 4.15 31.04
C LEU A 22 22.87 3.88 32.20
N LEU A 23 22.86 4.75 33.21
CA LEU A 23 21.95 4.64 34.35
C LEU A 23 20.49 4.82 33.93
N VAL A 24 20.20 5.80 33.08
CA VAL A 24 18.86 6.01 32.50
C VAL A 24 18.44 4.80 31.66
N VAL A 25 19.30 4.31 30.76
CA VAL A 25 19.00 3.13 29.95
C VAL A 25 18.77 1.90 30.82
N TYR A 26 19.55 1.71 31.88
CA TYR A 26 19.39 0.58 32.79
C TYR A 26 18.08 0.66 33.59
N GLN A 27 17.74 1.84 34.12
CA GLN A 27 16.53 2.05 34.92
C GLN A 27 15.25 1.90 34.09
N PHE A 28 15.26 2.35 32.83
CA PHE A 28 14.10 2.36 31.95
C PHE A 28 14.13 1.27 30.87
N LYS A 29 15.03 0.27 30.97
CA LYS A 29 15.19 -0.79 29.95
C LYS A 29 13.89 -1.52 29.60
N ASP A 30 12.98 -1.64 30.56
CA ASP A 30 11.70 -2.33 30.40
C ASP A 30 10.59 -1.40 29.87
N GLU A 31 10.73 -0.08 30.05
CA GLU A 31 9.76 0.94 29.60
C GLU A 31 10.11 1.54 28.23
N LEU A 32 11.40 1.61 27.88
CA LEU A 32 11.88 2.10 26.59
C LEU A 32 11.22 1.36 25.40
N PRO A 33 11.07 0.02 25.40
CA PRO A 33 10.35 -0.68 24.34
C PRO A 33 8.88 -0.27 24.24
N ALA A 34 8.22 0.00 25.36
CA ALA A 34 6.82 0.41 25.39
C ALA A 34 6.63 1.83 24.81
N LEU A 35 7.58 2.74 25.07
CA LEU A 35 7.57 4.09 24.49
C LEU A 35 7.95 4.06 23.00
N LEU A 36 8.95 3.26 22.62
CA LEU A 36 9.34 3.07 21.22
C LEU A 36 8.21 2.44 20.40
N THR A 37 7.44 1.49 20.97
CA THR A 37 6.28 0.91 20.28
C THR A 37 5.14 1.90 20.15
N ARG A 38 4.92 2.80 21.13
CA ARG A 38 3.93 3.90 21.01
C ARG A 38 4.36 4.93 19.96
N ILE A 39 5.63 5.30 19.89
CA ILE A 39 6.18 6.19 18.85
C ILE A 39 6.11 5.51 17.48
N LYS A 40 6.42 4.20 17.38
CA LYS A 40 6.23 3.43 16.13
C LYS A 40 4.76 3.39 15.71
N LYS A 41 3.82 3.14 16.63
CA LYS A 41 2.37 3.17 16.34
C LYS A 41 1.89 4.55 15.93
N ALA A 42 2.37 5.61 16.59
CA ALA A 42 2.09 6.99 16.22
C ALA A 42 2.70 7.34 14.86
N LYS A 43 3.90 6.87 14.53
CA LYS A 43 4.53 7.04 13.21
C LYS A 43 3.85 6.24 12.10
N VAL A 44 3.28 5.08 12.42
CA VAL A 44 2.43 4.30 11.48
C VAL A 44 1.07 4.98 11.31
N GLY A 45 0.53 5.64 12.35
CA GLY A 45 -0.71 6.40 12.29
C GLY A 45 -0.59 7.82 11.72
N ASN A 46 0.60 8.41 11.80
CA ASN A 46 0.98 9.73 11.27
C ASN A 46 1.96 9.61 10.08
N ALA A 47 2.10 8.41 9.51
CA ALA A 47 2.70 8.30 8.18
C ALA A 47 1.69 8.99 7.28
N GLU A 48 1.95 10.25 6.94
CA GLU A 48 1.31 10.92 5.81
C GLU A 48 1.48 9.95 4.64
N PHE A 49 0.38 9.28 4.33
CA PHE A 49 0.35 8.33 3.25
C PHE A 49 0.52 9.15 1.98
N ASP A 50 1.72 9.12 1.39
CA ASP A 50 1.98 9.81 0.13
C ASP A 50 1.29 9.04 -1.01
N PHE A 51 0.05 9.43 -1.23
CA PHE A 51 -0.79 8.85 -2.27
C PHE A 51 -0.17 9.06 -3.66
N THR A 52 0.45 10.22 -3.89
CA THR A 52 1.04 10.57 -5.18
C THR A 52 2.17 9.60 -5.50
N GLU A 53 3.05 9.32 -4.54
CA GLU A 53 4.12 8.34 -4.69
C GLU A 53 3.55 6.94 -4.95
N ALA A 54 2.55 6.52 -4.16
CA ALA A 54 1.95 5.20 -4.29
C ALA A 54 1.29 4.96 -5.65
N VAL A 55 0.53 5.93 -6.18
CA VAL A 55 -0.07 5.81 -7.52
C VAL A 55 0.97 5.88 -8.62
N THR A 56 2.01 6.71 -8.45
CA THR A 56 3.13 6.76 -9.39
C THR A 56 3.84 5.41 -9.51
N GLU A 57 4.03 4.71 -8.39
CA GLU A 57 4.61 3.36 -8.39
C GLU A 57 3.75 2.37 -9.18
N VAL A 58 2.44 2.32 -8.92
CA VAL A 58 1.51 1.42 -9.64
C VAL A 58 1.44 1.77 -11.12
N LYS A 59 1.49 3.05 -11.47
CA LYS A 59 1.55 3.53 -12.86
C LYS A 59 2.81 3.08 -13.58
N ASN A 60 3.96 3.16 -12.92
CA ASN A 60 5.22 2.69 -13.48
C ASN A 60 5.22 1.18 -13.70
N LEU A 61 4.66 0.41 -12.77
CA LEU A 61 4.50 -1.04 -12.93
C LEU A 61 3.55 -1.39 -14.08
N ALA A 62 2.45 -0.66 -14.23
CA ALA A 62 1.54 -0.83 -15.37
C ALA A 62 2.23 -0.53 -16.70
N PHE A 63 3.03 0.53 -16.78
CA PHE A 63 3.81 0.84 -17.97
C PHE A 63 4.81 -0.27 -18.30
N GLN A 64 5.51 -0.82 -17.31
CA GLN A 64 6.42 -1.96 -17.48
C GLN A 64 5.68 -3.22 -17.96
N ALA A 65 4.43 -3.42 -17.52
CA ALA A 65 3.55 -4.49 -17.98
C ALA A 65 2.97 -4.25 -19.39
N GLY A 66 3.35 -3.17 -20.08
CA GLY A 66 2.81 -2.80 -21.39
C GLY A 66 1.36 -2.30 -21.35
N ILE A 67 0.86 -1.94 -20.17
CA ILE A 67 -0.51 -1.48 -19.96
C ILE A 67 -0.55 0.05 -20.14
N SER A 68 -1.18 0.50 -21.22
CA SER A 68 -1.46 1.93 -21.41
C SER A 68 -2.71 2.35 -20.64
N ILE A 69 -2.65 3.49 -19.94
CA ILE A 69 -3.81 4.07 -19.26
C ILE A 69 -4.81 4.51 -20.33
N SER A 70 -5.96 3.83 -20.35
CA SER A 70 -7.07 4.16 -21.24
C SER A 70 -8.05 5.08 -20.54
N GLY A 71 -8.84 5.81 -21.34
CA GLY A 71 -9.91 6.66 -20.80
C GLY A 71 -10.91 5.86 -19.97
N ILE A 72 -11.39 6.46 -18.88
CA ILE A 72 -12.29 5.85 -17.87
C ILE A 72 -13.70 5.54 -18.46
N SER A 73 -13.96 5.98 -19.70
CA SER A 73 -15.23 5.85 -20.40
C SER A 73 -15.76 4.41 -20.38
N GLY A 74 -17.03 4.27 -19.99
CA GLY A 74 -17.77 3.00 -19.99
C GLY A 74 -17.59 2.13 -18.75
N LEU A 75 -16.61 2.38 -17.86
CA LEU A 75 -16.43 1.57 -16.64
C LEU A 75 -17.31 2.04 -15.47
N PHE A 76 -17.66 3.32 -15.44
CA PHE A 76 -18.42 3.97 -14.36
C PHE A 76 -19.51 4.88 -14.93
N SER A 77 -20.62 5.00 -14.20
CA SER A 77 -21.73 5.87 -14.57
C SER A 77 -21.48 7.34 -14.17
N ASN A 78 -22.28 8.25 -14.72
CA ASN A 78 -22.25 9.67 -14.30
C ASN A 78 -22.58 9.83 -12.80
N GLN A 79 -23.40 8.94 -12.25
CA GLN A 79 -23.73 8.93 -10.83
C GLN A 79 -22.54 8.52 -9.97
N ASP A 80 -21.76 7.51 -10.40
CA ASP A 80 -20.52 7.11 -9.74
C ASP A 80 -19.50 8.28 -9.75
N MET A 81 -19.40 9.00 -10.88
CA MET A 81 -18.52 10.16 -10.99
C MET A 81 -18.89 11.31 -10.05
N MET A 82 -20.17 11.49 -9.74
CA MET A 82 -20.62 12.47 -8.74
C MET A 82 -20.24 12.02 -7.34
N LEU A 83 -20.47 10.74 -7.01
CA LEU A 83 -20.11 10.16 -5.71
C LEU A 83 -18.61 10.30 -5.43
N PHE A 84 -17.75 10.08 -6.43
CA PHE A 84 -16.30 10.17 -6.26
C PHE A 84 -15.79 11.60 -6.01
N LYS A 85 -16.57 12.63 -6.36
CA LYS A 85 -16.21 14.01 -6.01
C LYS A 85 -16.47 14.30 -4.53
N GLU A 86 -17.51 13.69 -3.97
CA GLU A 86 -17.91 13.89 -2.58
C GLU A 86 -17.13 12.97 -1.64
N ALA A 87 -16.76 11.77 -2.12
CA ALA A 87 -16.14 10.72 -1.33
C ALA A 87 -15.12 9.94 -2.20
N PRO A 88 -13.88 10.47 -2.37
CA PRO A 88 -12.83 9.91 -3.22
C PRO A 88 -12.50 8.44 -2.94
N GLU A 89 -12.52 8.03 -1.67
CA GLU A 89 -12.25 6.67 -1.21
C GLU A 89 -13.15 5.62 -1.88
N TRP A 90 -14.39 5.99 -2.24
CA TRP A 90 -15.30 5.09 -2.93
C TRP A 90 -14.86 4.76 -4.34
N ALA A 91 -14.11 5.64 -5.01
CA ALA A 91 -13.54 5.36 -6.31
C ALA A 91 -12.60 4.14 -6.26
N PHE A 92 -11.80 4.05 -5.20
CA PHE A 92 -10.85 2.95 -4.97
C PHE A 92 -11.57 1.65 -4.66
N ILE A 93 -12.61 1.70 -3.83
CA ILE A 93 -13.41 0.53 -3.49
C ILE A 93 -14.15 0.00 -4.73
N LYS A 94 -14.85 0.87 -5.46
CA LYS A 94 -15.67 0.49 -6.61
C LYS A 94 -14.86 -0.05 -7.77
N SER A 95 -13.74 0.59 -8.08
CA SER A 95 -12.82 0.11 -9.13
C SER A 95 -12.20 -1.24 -8.77
N TRP A 96 -11.79 -1.44 -7.51
CA TRP A 96 -11.27 -2.73 -7.05
C TRP A 96 -12.30 -3.86 -7.14
N GLN A 97 -13.57 -3.60 -6.79
CA GLN A 97 -14.65 -4.59 -6.89
C GLN A 97 -14.81 -5.19 -8.29
N LYS A 98 -14.51 -4.42 -9.34
CA LYS A 98 -14.52 -4.93 -10.72
C LYS A 98 -13.43 -5.98 -10.92
N ILE A 99 -12.19 -5.69 -10.51
CA ILE A 99 -11.05 -6.62 -10.59
C ILE A 99 -11.32 -7.86 -9.72
N GLU A 100 -11.80 -7.66 -8.49
CA GLU A 100 -12.15 -8.75 -7.58
C GLU A 100 -13.21 -9.67 -8.17
N SER A 101 -14.24 -9.12 -8.82
CA SER A 101 -15.27 -9.92 -9.46
C SER A 101 -14.73 -10.80 -10.60
N LEU A 102 -13.71 -10.34 -11.35
CA LEU A 102 -13.03 -11.17 -12.36
C LEU A 102 -12.30 -12.35 -11.73
N LEU A 103 -11.56 -12.10 -10.66
CA LEU A 103 -10.84 -13.14 -9.93
C LEU A 103 -11.81 -14.19 -9.37
N LEU A 104 -12.91 -13.76 -8.75
CA LEU A 104 -13.94 -14.67 -8.23
C LEU A 104 -14.60 -15.49 -9.35
N ARG A 105 -14.89 -14.88 -10.50
CA ARG A 105 -15.44 -15.58 -11.68
C ARG A 105 -14.45 -16.58 -12.27
N SER A 106 -13.15 -16.28 -12.24
CA SER A 106 -12.12 -17.22 -12.70
C SER A 106 -11.90 -18.40 -11.75
N ASN A 107 -12.32 -18.26 -10.49
CA ASN A 107 -12.17 -19.27 -9.44
C ASN A 107 -13.43 -20.15 -9.26
N VAL A 108 -14.31 -20.20 -10.27
CA VAL A 108 -15.56 -20.98 -10.22
C VAL A 108 -15.24 -22.46 -9.98
N GLY A 109 -15.95 -23.07 -9.02
CA GLY A 109 -15.78 -24.47 -8.65
C GLY A 109 -14.67 -24.74 -7.62
N LYS A 110 -13.97 -23.70 -7.15
CA LYS A 110 -12.98 -23.77 -6.07
C LYS A 110 -13.47 -23.02 -4.82
N PRO A 111 -13.02 -23.39 -3.60
CA PRO A 111 -13.27 -22.61 -2.41
C PRO A 111 -12.77 -21.17 -2.57
N ILE A 112 -13.51 -20.21 -2.00
CA ILE A 112 -13.08 -18.81 -2.00
C ILE A 112 -11.79 -18.70 -1.17
N ALA A 113 -10.71 -18.31 -1.83
CA ALA A 113 -9.41 -18.09 -1.24
C ALA A 113 -9.16 -16.60 -0.96
N SER A 114 -8.04 -16.27 -0.30
CA SER A 114 -7.57 -14.87 -0.27
C SER A 114 -7.15 -14.41 -1.67
N ILE A 115 -7.25 -13.11 -1.97
CA ILE A 115 -6.79 -12.53 -3.24
C ILE A 115 -5.36 -12.96 -3.59
N ASN A 116 -4.41 -12.84 -2.65
CA ASN A 116 -3.02 -13.25 -2.88
C ASN A 116 -2.93 -14.70 -3.37
N ARG A 117 -3.60 -15.62 -2.67
CA ARG A 117 -3.63 -17.04 -3.05
C ARG A 117 -4.26 -17.28 -4.42
N MET A 118 -5.32 -16.56 -4.79
CA MET A 118 -5.91 -16.67 -6.12
C MET A 118 -4.91 -16.23 -7.21
N ILE A 119 -4.20 -15.11 -6.97
CA ILE A 119 -3.17 -14.62 -7.89
C ILE A 119 -1.99 -15.59 -7.98
N ASP A 120 -1.50 -16.09 -6.84
CA ASP A 120 -0.40 -17.07 -6.78
C ASP A 120 -0.74 -18.33 -7.59
N GLU A 121 -1.99 -18.80 -7.51
CA GLU A 121 -2.45 -19.94 -8.28
C GLU A 121 -2.47 -19.64 -9.78
N LEU A 122 -3.04 -18.51 -10.19
CA LEU A 122 -3.06 -18.08 -11.60
C LEU A 122 -1.65 -17.94 -12.17
N LEU A 123 -0.70 -17.41 -11.39
CA LEU A 123 0.71 -17.30 -11.75
C LEU A 123 1.38 -18.67 -11.87
N SER A 124 1.16 -19.55 -10.90
CA SER A 124 1.76 -20.90 -10.89
C SER A 124 1.33 -21.74 -12.08
N LEU A 125 0.12 -21.50 -12.59
CA LEU A 125 -0.45 -22.16 -13.76
C LEU A 125 -0.16 -21.41 -15.06
N SER A 126 0.60 -20.30 -15.02
CA SER A 126 0.90 -19.45 -16.18
C SER A 126 -0.34 -18.95 -16.92
N LEU A 127 -1.45 -18.72 -16.19
CA LEU A 127 -2.73 -18.24 -16.75
C LEU A 127 -2.78 -16.71 -16.82
N ILE A 128 -1.90 -16.04 -16.08
CA ILE A 128 -1.66 -14.60 -16.13
C ILE A 128 -0.15 -14.34 -16.12
N ASP A 129 0.26 -13.23 -16.72
CA ASP A 129 1.68 -12.80 -16.72
C ASP A 129 2.08 -12.31 -15.31
N SER A 130 3.37 -12.48 -14.97
CA SER A 130 3.91 -12.11 -13.65
C SER A 130 3.74 -10.64 -13.31
N GLU A 131 3.85 -9.79 -14.32
CA GLU A 131 3.72 -8.35 -14.29
C GLU A 131 2.29 -7.95 -13.91
N VAL A 132 1.29 -8.60 -14.52
CA VAL A 132 -0.14 -8.36 -14.22
C VAL A 132 -0.49 -8.86 -12.82
N GLY A 133 -0.03 -10.05 -12.44
CA GLY A 133 -0.26 -10.60 -11.10
C GLY A 133 0.31 -9.70 -9.99
N ASN A 134 1.57 -9.28 -10.14
CA ASN A 134 2.22 -8.36 -9.19
C ASN A 134 1.49 -7.03 -9.09
N LEU A 135 1.05 -6.48 -10.22
CA LEU A 135 0.30 -5.23 -10.28
C LEU A 135 -1.05 -5.33 -9.54
N VAL A 136 -1.80 -6.42 -9.74
CA VAL A 136 -3.08 -6.65 -9.05
C VAL A 136 -2.87 -6.76 -7.53
N VAL A 137 -1.82 -7.45 -7.07
CA VAL A 137 -1.49 -7.55 -5.64
C VAL A 137 -1.11 -6.18 -5.06
N LYS A 138 -0.32 -5.38 -5.79
CA LYS A 138 0.05 -4.03 -5.36
C LYS A 138 -1.19 -3.13 -5.26
N MET A 139 -2.08 -3.18 -6.24
CA MET A 139 -3.35 -2.45 -6.23
C MET A 139 -4.26 -2.87 -5.06
N TYR A 140 -4.34 -4.16 -4.75
CA TYR A 140 -5.09 -4.67 -3.59
C TYR A 140 -4.59 -4.05 -2.28
N ARG A 141 -3.27 -4.04 -2.07
CA ARG A 141 -2.63 -3.47 -0.87
C ARG A 141 -2.89 -1.96 -0.77
N LEU A 142 -2.68 -1.25 -1.88
CA LEU A 142 -2.90 0.20 -1.96
C LEU A 142 -4.35 0.58 -1.65
N ARG A 143 -5.33 -0.14 -2.21
CA ARG A 143 -6.75 0.06 -1.87
C ARG A 143 -7.01 -0.11 -0.37
N ASN A 144 -6.41 -1.13 0.26
CA ASN A 144 -6.59 -1.35 1.69
C ASN A 144 -5.97 -0.24 2.53
N GLU A 145 -4.79 0.24 2.15
CA GLU A 145 -4.13 1.37 2.81
C GLU A 145 -4.98 2.63 2.73
N ILE A 146 -5.52 2.96 1.56
CA ILE A 146 -6.39 4.14 1.36
C ILE A 146 -7.68 4.06 2.20
N VAL A 147 -8.33 2.91 2.22
CA VAL A 147 -9.59 2.73 2.97
C VAL A 147 -9.37 2.79 4.49
N HIS A 148 -8.17 2.46 4.96
CA HIS A 148 -7.81 2.52 6.37
C HIS A 148 -7.06 3.80 6.77
N ALA A 149 -6.69 4.65 5.81
CA ALA A 149 -6.06 5.94 6.05
C ALA A 149 -7.04 6.89 6.74
N LYS A 150 -6.55 7.67 7.71
CA LYS A 150 -7.34 8.72 8.36
C LYS A 150 -7.18 10.00 7.55
N ASN A 151 -8.27 10.47 6.94
CA ASN A 151 -8.31 11.67 6.10
C ASN A 151 -7.23 11.69 5.00
N PRO A 152 -7.24 10.74 4.05
CA PRO A 152 -6.30 10.81 2.94
C PRO A 152 -6.60 12.07 2.10
N GLU A 153 -5.59 12.91 1.88
CA GLU A 153 -5.68 14.03 0.95
C GLU A 153 -5.58 13.48 -0.48
N ILE A 154 -6.73 13.20 -1.09
CA ILE A 154 -6.81 12.65 -2.45
C ILE A 154 -7.41 13.72 -3.37
N SER A 155 -6.62 14.15 -4.35
CA SER A 155 -7.07 15.07 -5.38
C SER A 155 -7.97 14.38 -6.42
N ARG A 156 -8.76 15.19 -7.13
CA ARG A 156 -9.57 14.68 -8.24
C ARG A 156 -8.72 14.09 -9.37
N GLY A 157 -7.52 14.63 -9.62
CA GLY A 157 -6.62 14.12 -10.65
C GLY A 157 -6.17 12.70 -10.32
N GLU A 158 -5.76 12.48 -9.08
CA GLU A 158 -5.36 11.20 -8.51
C GLU A 158 -6.46 10.14 -8.59
N VAL A 159 -7.71 10.51 -8.28
CA VAL A 159 -8.87 9.63 -8.47
C VAL A 159 -8.99 9.21 -9.94
N LEU A 160 -8.93 10.16 -10.87
CA LEU A 160 -9.08 9.86 -12.30
C LEU A 160 -7.94 8.97 -12.81
N GLU A 161 -6.70 9.23 -12.40
CA GLU A 161 -5.56 8.39 -12.74
C GLU A 161 -5.76 6.96 -12.22
N TRP A 162 -6.15 6.81 -10.96
CA TRP A 162 -6.44 5.51 -10.36
C TRP A 162 -7.55 4.76 -11.11
N LEU A 163 -8.62 5.44 -11.49
CA LEU A 163 -9.73 4.82 -12.22
C LEU A 163 -9.30 4.36 -13.61
N GLY A 164 -8.50 5.16 -14.33
CA GLY A 164 -7.95 4.80 -15.63
C GLY A 164 -7.01 3.60 -15.54
N LEU A 165 -6.15 3.60 -14.51
CA LEU A 165 -5.24 2.49 -14.21
C LEU A 165 -6.01 1.20 -13.89
N SER A 166 -7.01 1.30 -13.01
CA SER A 166 -7.86 0.17 -12.63
C SER A 166 -8.61 -0.41 -13.81
N LYS A 167 -9.10 0.45 -14.71
CA LYS A 167 -9.72 0.01 -15.97
C LYS A 167 -8.72 -0.77 -16.82
N SER A 168 -7.54 -0.21 -17.08
CA SER A 168 -6.57 -0.88 -17.95
C SER A 168 -6.08 -2.21 -17.37
N VAL A 169 -5.90 -2.29 -16.05
CA VAL A 169 -5.56 -3.55 -15.36
C VAL A 169 -6.70 -4.56 -15.43
N HIS A 170 -7.93 -4.11 -15.20
CA HIS A 170 -9.12 -4.94 -15.37
C HIS A 170 -9.18 -5.53 -16.78
N ASP A 171 -9.07 -4.70 -17.81
CA ASP A 171 -9.20 -5.11 -19.21
C ASP A 171 -8.07 -6.09 -19.60
N ARG A 172 -6.84 -5.85 -19.13
CA ARG A 172 -5.70 -6.75 -19.35
C ARG A 172 -5.88 -8.10 -18.65
N LEU A 173 -6.33 -8.08 -17.40
CA LEU A 173 -6.60 -9.29 -16.62
C LEU A 173 -7.73 -10.11 -17.26
N GLU A 174 -8.83 -9.45 -17.66
CA GLU A 174 -9.96 -10.09 -18.35
C GLU A 174 -9.50 -10.74 -19.67
N GLN A 175 -8.65 -10.06 -20.44
CA GLN A 175 -8.08 -10.60 -21.68
C GLN A 175 -7.30 -11.90 -21.43
N GLN A 176 -6.42 -11.92 -20.42
CA GLN A 176 -5.62 -13.11 -20.09
C GLN A 176 -6.50 -14.27 -19.58
N LEU A 177 -7.42 -13.99 -18.65
CA LEU A 177 -8.32 -15.00 -18.10
C LEU A 177 -9.29 -15.57 -19.16
N SER A 178 -9.75 -14.74 -20.09
CA SER A 178 -10.57 -15.18 -21.22
C SER A 178 -9.77 -16.04 -22.20
N SER A 179 -8.52 -15.64 -22.50
CA SER A 179 -7.61 -16.43 -23.34
C SER A 179 -7.27 -17.79 -22.73
N ALA A 180 -7.22 -17.86 -21.39
CA ALA A 180 -7.06 -19.09 -20.62
C ALA A 180 -8.34 -19.95 -20.52
N GLY A 181 -9.47 -19.49 -21.06
CA GLY A 181 -10.75 -20.20 -21.02
C GLY A 181 -11.45 -20.19 -19.66
N LEU A 182 -11.03 -19.33 -18.72
CA LEU A 182 -11.61 -19.23 -17.37
C LEU A 182 -12.84 -18.34 -17.31
N LEU A 183 -13.02 -17.44 -18.27
CA LEU A 183 -14.19 -16.58 -18.40
C LEU A 183 -14.99 -17.00 -19.63
N LYS A 184 -16.28 -17.30 -19.43
CA LYS A 184 -17.22 -17.41 -20.54
C LYS A 184 -17.65 -16.00 -20.94
N THR A 185 -17.40 -15.64 -22.20
CA THR A 185 -18.00 -14.47 -22.88
C THR A 185 -19.51 -14.58 -22.92
#